data_AF-A0A6A5SZ60-F1
#
_entry.id   AF-A0A6A5SZ60-F1
#
_cell.length_a   1.000
_cell.length_b   1.000
_cell.length_c   1.000
_cell.angle_alpha   90.00
_cell.angle_beta   90.00
_cell.angle_gamma   90.00
#
_symmetry.space_group_name_H-M   'P 1'
#
loop_
_entity.id
_entity.type
_entity.pdbx_description
1 polymer ?
#
loop_
_entity_poly.entity_id
_entity_poly.type
_entity_poly.pdbx_seq_one_letter_code
_entity_poly.pdbx_strand_id
1 'polypeptide(L)'
;MGIVDEWRAKLGLSKLECDSKLESNAMDTVTEGNGKMVHKLNPGTYGQVLAPGDADLKSFLHVFVGGWLCEMPNLPGLDGICNDMSHGWSYEGQTGHAEILTSPNYSKIGCEQYEGIWGCDLA
;
A
#
# COMPACT_ATOMS: atom_id res chain seq x y z
N MET A 1 9.76 0.58 -4.71
CA MET A 1 10.19 1.64 -3.77
C MET A 1 10.03 3.09 -4.25
N GLY A 2 10.36 3.47 -5.48
CA GLY A 2 10.33 4.90 -5.89
C GLY A 2 9.02 5.66 -5.61
N ILE A 3 7.87 5.04 -5.90
CA ILE A 3 6.54 5.61 -5.59
C ILE A 3 6.33 5.78 -4.08
N VAL A 4 6.66 4.75 -3.29
CA VAL A 4 6.53 4.79 -1.83
C VAL A 4 7.37 5.93 -1.25
N ASP A 5 8.63 6.04 -1.68
CA ASP A 5 9.56 7.08 -1.25
C ASP A 5 9.08 8.49 -1.61
N GLU A 6 8.59 8.69 -2.84
CA GLU A 6 8.08 9.98 -3.30
C GLU A 6 6.91 10.44 -2.42
N TRP A 7 5.92 9.57 -2.22
CA TRP A 7 4.70 9.94 -1.52
C TRP A 7 4.92 10.07 -0.02
N ARG A 8 5.75 9.22 0.59
CA ARG A 8 6.15 9.42 1.99
C ARG A 8 6.90 10.73 2.18
N ALA A 9 7.77 11.13 1.25
CA ALA A 9 8.44 12.41 1.32
C ALA A 9 7.46 13.60 1.23
N LYS A 10 6.46 13.54 0.33
CA LYS A 10 5.40 14.57 0.26
C LYS A 10 4.60 14.67 1.55
N LEU A 11 4.35 13.53 2.21
CA LEU A 11 3.66 13.46 3.51
C LEU A 11 4.56 13.85 4.70
N GLY A 12 5.84 14.18 4.47
CA GLY A 12 6.79 14.51 5.54
C GLY A 12 7.22 13.31 6.40
N LEU A 13 7.08 12.09 5.88
CA LEU A 13 7.39 10.83 6.58
C LEU A 13 8.79 10.33 6.23
N SER A 14 9.43 9.65 7.19
CA SER A 14 10.69 8.94 6.96
C SER A 14 10.55 7.87 5.88
N LYS A 15 11.61 7.63 5.09
CA LYS A 15 11.63 6.53 4.13
C LYS A 15 11.50 5.17 4.82
N LEU A 16 10.90 4.21 4.13
CA LEU A 16 10.89 2.81 4.55
C LEU A 16 12.03 2.07 3.85
N GLU A 17 12.69 1.17 4.56
CA GLU A 17 13.67 0.26 3.97
C GLU A 17 12.93 -0.88 3.25
N CYS A 18 13.38 -1.20 2.03
CA CYS A 18 12.90 -2.38 1.32
C CYS A 18 13.43 -3.63 2.05
N ASP A 19 12.53 -4.54 2.45
CA ASP A 19 12.91 -5.76 3.17
C ASP A 19 12.44 -7.00 2.40
N SER A 20 13.40 -7.83 1.97
CA SER A 20 13.12 -9.00 1.13
C SER A 20 12.27 -10.06 1.82
N LYS A 21 12.26 -10.11 3.17
CA LYS A 21 11.37 -11.00 3.90
C LYS A 21 9.93 -10.51 3.80
N LEU A 22 9.71 -9.20 3.90
CA LEU A 22 8.38 -8.62 3.72
C LEU A 22 7.89 -8.75 2.28
N GLU A 23 8.78 -8.66 1.27
CA GLU A 23 8.41 -8.95 -0.13
C GLU A 23 7.95 -10.41 -0.27
N SER A 24 8.70 -11.36 0.30
CA SER A 24 8.30 -12.77 0.31
C SER A 24 6.97 -12.99 1.05
N ASN A 25 6.72 -12.30 2.15
CA ASN A 25 5.47 -12.40 2.90
C ASN A 25 4.28 -11.81 2.12
N ALA A 26 4.50 -10.69 1.42
CA ALA A 26 3.51 -10.09 0.56
C ALA A 26 3.17 -11.03 -0.61
N MET A 27 4.18 -11.61 -1.29
CA MET A 27 4.01 -12.59 -2.36
C MET A 27 3.20 -13.82 -1.90
N ASP A 28 3.58 -14.38 -0.75
CA ASP A 28 2.87 -15.51 -0.15
C ASP A 28 1.39 -15.17 0.12
N THR A 29 1.11 -13.98 0.66
CA THR A 29 -0.24 -13.49 0.90
C THR A 29 -1.05 -13.40 -0.40
N VAL A 30 -0.53 -12.72 -1.42
CA VAL A 30 -1.28 -12.52 -2.68
C VAL A 30 -1.43 -13.82 -3.48
N THR A 31 -0.47 -14.74 -3.37
CA THR A 31 -0.55 -16.07 -4.00
C THR A 31 -1.60 -16.94 -3.34
N GLU A 32 -1.62 -17.02 -2.00
CA GLU A 32 -2.63 -17.81 -1.28
C GLU A 32 -4.04 -17.20 -1.37
N GLY A 33 -4.13 -15.87 -1.51
CA GLY A 33 -5.37 -15.17 -1.79
C GLY A 33 -6.01 -15.58 -3.13
N ASN A 34 -5.22 -16.03 -4.11
CA ASN A 34 -5.67 -16.59 -5.39
C ASN A 34 -6.73 -15.70 -6.07
N GLY A 35 -6.36 -14.44 -6.31
CA GLY A 35 -7.22 -13.41 -6.91
C GLY A 35 -8.23 -12.76 -5.95
N LYS A 36 -8.13 -13.03 -4.63
CA LYS A 36 -8.98 -12.42 -3.60
C LYS A 36 -8.13 -11.65 -2.59
N MET A 37 -8.70 -10.55 -2.07
CA MET A 37 -8.10 -9.76 -0.99
C MET A 37 -8.30 -10.44 0.36
N VAL A 38 -7.55 -11.51 0.61
CA VAL A 38 -7.55 -12.22 1.90
C VAL A 38 -6.24 -11.92 2.63
N HIS A 39 -6.35 -11.31 3.81
CA HIS A 39 -5.19 -11.01 4.62
C HIS A 39 -4.54 -12.27 5.20
N LYS A 40 -3.22 -12.27 5.25
CA LYS A 40 -2.38 -13.28 5.92
C LYS A 40 -1.17 -12.59 6.54
N LEU A 41 -1.20 -12.39 7.85
CA LEU A 41 -0.09 -11.78 8.58
C LEU A 41 1.00 -12.83 8.87
N ASN A 42 1.95 -12.94 7.96
CA ASN A 42 3.11 -13.83 8.11
C ASN A 42 4.05 -13.33 9.23
N PRO A 43 4.84 -14.22 9.86
CA PRO A 43 5.74 -13.83 10.95
C PRO A 43 6.69 -12.70 10.57
N GLY A 44 6.59 -11.57 11.29
CA GLY A 44 7.37 -10.35 11.04
C GLY A 44 6.62 -9.28 10.26
N THR A 45 5.43 -9.56 9.75
CA THR A 45 4.50 -8.56 9.22
C THR A 45 3.67 -7.98 10.37
N TYR A 46 3.69 -6.66 10.52
CA TYR A 46 2.96 -5.93 11.56
C TYR A 46 1.92 -4.95 10.99
N GLY A 47 1.89 -4.77 9.66
CA GLY A 47 0.85 -4.10 8.91
C GLY A 47 0.77 -4.69 7.50
N GLN A 48 -0.42 -4.74 6.92
CA GLN A 48 -0.63 -5.29 5.57
C GLN A 48 -1.71 -4.50 4.84
N VAL A 49 -1.46 -4.17 3.59
CA VAL A 49 -2.42 -3.50 2.70
C VAL A 49 -2.57 -4.31 1.42
N LEU A 50 -3.80 -4.46 0.92
CA LEU A 50 -4.12 -5.21 -0.29
C LEU A 50 -5.04 -4.37 -1.18
N ALA A 51 -4.91 -4.50 -2.51
CA ALA A 51 -5.85 -3.89 -3.45
C ALA A 51 -5.74 -4.52 -4.84
N PRO A 52 -6.81 -4.51 -5.65
CA PRO A 52 -6.74 -4.94 -7.04
C PRO A 52 -5.88 -4.00 -7.89
N GLY A 53 -5.10 -4.56 -8.80
CA GLY A 53 -4.33 -3.81 -9.80
C GLY A 53 -3.42 -4.68 -10.65
N ASP A 54 -3.08 -4.18 -11.83
CA ASP A 54 -2.18 -4.81 -12.79
C ASP A 54 -0.72 -4.78 -12.33
N ALA A 55 0.09 -5.72 -12.81
CA ALA A 55 1.51 -5.87 -12.46
C ALA A 55 2.41 -4.81 -13.14
N ASP A 56 2.08 -3.52 -13.00
CA ASP A 56 2.87 -2.42 -13.51
C ASP A 56 2.92 -1.22 -12.55
N LEU A 57 3.87 -0.31 -12.79
CA LEU A 57 4.09 0.85 -11.92
C LEU A 57 2.95 1.88 -11.96
N LYS A 58 2.22 1.99 -13.07
CA LYS A 58 1.09 2.91 -13.19
C LYS A 58 -0.07 2.43 -12.33
N SER A 59 -0.36 1.13 -12.38
CA SER A 59 -1.33 0.49 -11.50
C SER A 59 -0.87 0.56 -10.05
N PHE A 60 0.39 0.28 -9.74
CA PHE A 60 0.89 0.43 -8.37
C PHE A 60 0.74 1.86 -7.86
N LEU A 61 1.00 2.89 -8.68
CA LEU A 61 0.76 4.29 -8.31
C LEU A 61 -0.72 4.56 -8.03
N HIS A 62 -1.61 4.06 -8.87
CA HIS A 62 -3.06 4.21 -8.70
C HIS A 62 -3.59 3.52 -7.44
N VAL A 63 -3.07 2.33 -7.14
CA VAL A 63 -3.34 1.61 -5.89
C VAL A 63 -2.76 2.35 -4.68
N PHE A 64 -1.47 2.69 -4.72
CA PHE A 64 -0.77 3.25 -3.56
C PHE A 64 -1.35 4.61 -3.16
N VAL A 65 -1.56 5.50 -4.14
CA VAL A 65 -2.08 6.84 -3.88
C VAL A 65 -3.59 6.83 -3.81
N GLY A 66 -4.23 6.36 -4.89
CA GLY A 66 -5.68 6.40 -5.05
C GLY A 66 -6.40 5.39 -4.18
N GLY A 67 -5.94 4.14 -4.16
CA GLY A 67 -6.58 3.08 -3.39
C GLY A 67 -6.33 3.15 -1.89
N TRP A 68 -5.09 3.47 -1.49
CA TRP A 68 -4.68 3.40 -0.09
C TRP A 68 -4.56 4.77 0.59
N LEU A 69 -3.70 5.68 0.11
CA LEU A 69 -3.50 6.97 0.81
C LEU A 69 -4.75 7.86 0.78
N CYS A 70 -5.49 7.85 -0.32
CA CYS A 70 -6.68 8.68 -0.50
C CYS A 70 -7.90 8.22 0.30
N GLU A 71 -7.81 7.12 1.05
CA GLU A 71 -8.75 6.84 2.14
C GLU A 71 -8.78 7.97 3.18
N MET A 72 -7.64 8.67 3.36
CA MET A 72 -7.52 9.87 4.17
C MET A 72 -7.11 11.07 3.29
N PRO A 73 -8.04 11.65 2.51
CA PRO A 73 -7.70 12.64 1.48
C PRO A 73 -7.16 13.97 2.04
N ASN A 74 -7.32 14.20 3.35
CA ASN A 74 -6.84 15.39 4.05
C ASN A 74 -5.44 15.23 4.66
N LEU A 75 -4.72 14.12 4.37
CA LEU A 75 -3.33 13.97 4.79
C LEU A 75 -2.47 15.11 4.19
N PRO A 76 -1.67 15.83 5.01
CA PRO A 76 -0.80 16.89 4.53
C PRO A 76 0.15 16.38 3.43
N GLY A 77 0.25 17.08 2.29
CA GLY A 77 1.10 16.69 1.17
C GLY A 77 0.41 15.88 0.06
N LEU A 78 -0.86 15.51 0.24
CA LEU A 78 -1.66 14.97 -0.86
C LEU A 78 -2.21 16.07 -1.79
N ASP A 79 -2.31 17.31 -1.31
CA ASP A 79 -2.53 18.53 -2.10
C ASP A 79 -3.62 18.42 -3.19
N GLY A 80 -4.73 17.75 -2.87
CA GLY A 80 -5.86 17.58 -3.78
C GLY A 80 -5.71 16.49 -4.84
N ILE A 81 -4.59 15.74 -4.87
CA ILE A 81 -4.37 14.65 -5.84
C ILE A 81 -5.48 13.59 -5.79
N CYS A 82 -6.11 13.43 -4.63
CA CYS A 82 -7.21 12.49 -4.45
C CYS A 82 -8.44 12.83 -5.28
N ASN A 83 -8.62 14.06 -5.75
CA ASN A 83 -9.71 14.40 -6.68
C ASN A 83 -9.58 13.65 -8.02
N ASP A 84 -8.36 13.26 -8.41
CA ASP A 84 -8.10 12.53 -9.65
C ASP A 84 -7.82 11.05 -9.38
N MET A 85 -6.94 10.76 -8.39
CA MET A 85 -6.44 9.40 -8.14
C MET A 85 -7.45 8.50 -7.44
N SER A 86 -8.43 9.05 -6.71
CA SER A 86 -9.49 8.25 -6.07
C SER A 86 -10.52 7.70 -7.06
N HIS A 87 -10.55 8.19 -8.30
CA HIS A 87 -11.54 7.73 -9.27
C HIS A 87 -11.48 6.21 -9.47
N GLY A 88 -12.62 5.55 -9.26
CA GLY A 88 -12.76 4.09 -9.34
C GLY A 88 -12.64 3.36 -8.01
N TRP A 89 -12.24 4.04 -6.93
CA TRP A 89 -12.15 3.48 -5.59
C TRP A 89 -13.43 3.78 -4.78
N SER A 90 -13.95 2.76 -4.08
CA SER A 90 -14.93 2.94 -3.01
C SER A 90 -14.29 2.53 -1.69
N TYR A 91 -14.14 3.50 -0.78
CA TYR A 91 -13.49 3.27 0.52
C TYR A 91 -14.47 2.78 1.58
N GLU A 92 -15.79 2.92 1.39
CA GLU A 92 -16.81 2.56 2.40
C GLU A 92 -16.56 3.17 3.80
N GLY A 93 -15.88 4.33 3.86
CA GLY A 93 -15.49 4.99 5.11
C GLY A 93 -14.26 4.38 5.82
N GLN A 94 -13.55 3.44 5.19
CA GLN A 94 -12.34 2.83 5.72
C GLN A 94 -11.13 3.77 5.56
N THR A 95 -10.21 3.68 6.53
CA THR A 95 -8.95 4.45 6.60
C THR A 95 -7.72 3.58 6.86
N GLY A 96 -7.92 2.27 6.97
CA GLY A 96 -6.91 1.35 7.51
C GLY A 96 -5.63 1.29 6.66
N HIS A 97 -5.74 1.40 5.34
CA HIS A 97 -4.56 1.37 4.48
C HIS A 97 -3.73 2.65 4.63
N ALA A 98 -4.39 3.81 4.64
CA ALA A 98 -3.73 5.09 4.89
C ALA A 98 -3.07 5.14 6.28
N GLU A 99 -3.75 4.65 7.32
CA GLU A 99 -3.21 4.59 8.68
C GLU A 99 -1.97 3.70 8.77
N ILE A 100 -1.99 2.53 8.14
CA ILE A 100 -0.83 1.63 8.09
C ILE A 100 0.34 2.30 7.34
N LEU A 101 0.09 2.84 6.14
CA LEU A 101 1.14 3.40 5.28
C LEU A 101 1.72 4.72 5.80
N THR A 102 1.02 5.41 6.71
CA THR A 102 1.48 6.67 7.32
C THR A 102 1.95 6.53 8.76
N SER A 103 1.77 5.35 9.36
CA SER A 103 2.22 5.07 10.72
C SER A 103 3.73 5.28 10.86
N PRO A 104 4.19 6.00 11.92
CA PRO A 104 5.61 6.13 12.23
C PRO A 104 6.20 4.87 12.87
N ASN A 105 5.38 3.86 13.19
CA ASN A 105 5.81 2.65 13.88
C ASN A 105 6.49 1.65 12.95
N TYR A 106 6.40 1.84 11.63
CA TYR A 106 7.04 0.98 10.64
C TYR A 106 8.27 1.67 10.06
N SER A 107 9.30 0.86 9.87
CA SER A 107 10.58 1.27 9.26
C SER A 107 10.88 0.48 7.99
N LYS A 108 10.14 -0.60 7.74
CA LYS A 108 10.35 -1.51 6.63
C LYS A 108 9.08 -1.76 5.84
N ILE A 109 9.25 -2.10 4.56
CA ILE A 109 8.17 -2.49 3.67
C ILE A 109 8.66 -3.52 2.64
N GLY A 110 7.77 -4.40 2.22
CA GLY A 110 7.95 -5.20 1.02
C GLY A 110 6.63 -5.31 0.28
N CYS A 111 6.65 -5.15 -1.03
CA CYS A 111 5.44 -5.12 -1.86
C CYS A 111 5.58 -6.07 -3.04
N GLU A 112 4.54 -6.84 -3.31
CA GLU A 112 4.49 -7.78 -4.42
C GLU A 112 3.10 -7.83 -5.06
N GLN A 113 3.03 -8.38 -6.27
CA GLN A 113 1.79 -8.52 -7.03
C GLN A 113 1.64 -9.94 -7.53
N TYR A 114 0.44 -10.49 -7.40
CA TYR A 114 0.07 -11.75 -8.03
C TYR A 114 -1.43 -11.76 -8.38
N GLU A 115 -1.77 -12.32 -9.55
CA GLU A 115 -3.16 -12.49 -10.02
C GLU A 115 -4.07 -11.27 -9.84
N GLY A 116 -3.54 -10.09 -10.16
CA GLY A 116 -4.32 -8.85 -10.15
C GLY A 116 -4.48 -8.23 -8.76
N ILE A 117 -3.75 -8.69 -7.74
CA ILE A 117 -3.74 -8.10 -6.41
C ILE A 117 -2.34 -7.62 -6.07
N TRP A 118 -2.22 -6.33 -5.75
CA TRP A 118 -1.06 -5.77 -5.06
C TRP A 118 -1.19 -6.00 -3.56
N GLY A 119 -0.08 -6.36 -2.92
CA GLY A 119 0.04 -6.40 -1.47
C GLY A 119 1.33 -5.77 -0.99
N CYS A 120 1.27 -5.05 0.13
CA CYS A 120 2.46 -4.60 0.84
C CYS A 120 2.39 -4.97 2.31
N ASP A 121 3.48 -5.54 2.82
CA ASP A 121 3.69 -5.88 4.21
C ASP A 121 4.65 -4.88 4.85
N LEU A 122 4.37 -4.44 6.08
CA LEU A 122 5.13 -3.45 6.83
C LEU A 122 5.61 -4.01 8.18
N ALA A 123 6.78 -3.54 8.63
CA ALA A 123 7.35 -3.87 9.93
C ALA A 123 8.08 -2.71 10.61
#